data_AF-A0AA92W575-F1
#
_entry.id   AF-A0AA92W575-F1
#
_cell.length_a   1.000
_cell.length_b   1.000
_cell.length_c   1.000
_cell.angle_alpha   90.00
_cell.angle_beta   90.00
_cell.angle_gamma   90.00
#
_symmetry.space_group_name_H-M   'P 1'
#
loop_
_entity.id
_entity.type
_entity.pdbx_description
1 polymer ?
#
loop_
_entity_poly.entity_id
_entity_poly.type
_entity_poly.pdbx_seq_one_letter_code
_entity_poly.pdbx_strand_id
1 'polypeptide(L)'
;MSVDYKVKYTQQLQVIKDNYATFAVPYNGEDNNDYVDGKGFCCNDGSLEAAQSRVMARAMKNNFQEGDTYEKMQFYYHPDHLGSSSYITNLDGEVVQHIEYVPFCEVFVEERNNIWNTPYLFNAKEFDEETGLYYYGARYYDPRLSLWLSIDPKEEKYSNVSTYCYVISNPLKYTDPTGMEIDMTKVRLADEQLKLSTTQSVIKDLASQTGLQLSLDKDNKLQYAKNDEGKPIVNKITNKKGKEIDAGSKTARNFLIKMIDNKTEIEVSYHAKRTVTSGTQIGISFEQISNMVKGAVGVDGNTLGFGMTFLHELHHTTIGGDYHDSTELFGTGPVVDNMNIIRNELNKQGFNYGERLNYKAIHTKEGNIIPFNESALTSLKYNSSMGKKAHYIKTK
;
A
#
# COMPACT_ATOMS: atom_id res chain seq x y z
N MET A 1 0.42 14.89 -30.64
CA MET A 1 -0.29 13.72 -31.21
C MET A 1 -1.77 13.98 -30.99
N SER A 2 -2.58 14.04 -32.05
CA SER A 2 -4.04 14.17 -31.91
C SER A 2 -4.59 12.79 -31.59
N VAL A 3 -5.33 12.65 -30.49
CA VAL A 3 -6.01 11.40 -30.16
C VAL A 3 -7.31 11.35 -30.97
N ASP A 4 -7.47 10.32 -31.79
CA ASP A 4 -8.72 10.09 -32.52
C ASP A 4 -9.70 9.39 -31.58
N TYR A 5 -10.55 10.20 -30.94
CA TYR A 5 -11.55 9.74 -29.98
C TYR A 5 -12.56 8.76 -30.61
N LYS A 6 -12.85 8.88 -31.90
CA LYS A 6 -13.76 7.98 -32.61
C LYS A 6 -13.17 6.58 -32.72
N VAL A 7 -11.87 6.48 -33.01
CA VAL A 7 -11.16 5.21 -33.06
C VAL A 7 -11.07 4.57 -31.68
N LYS A 8 -10.72 5.35 -30.64
CA LYS A 8 -10.65 4.87 -29.26
C LYS A 8 -11.99 4.31 -28.77
N TYR A 9 -13.08 5.02 -29.05
CA TYR A 9 -14.44 4.61 -28.70
C TYR A 9 -14.84 3.31 -29.41
N THR A 10 -14.58 3.22 -30.72
CA THR A 10 -14.88 2.01 -31.52
C THR A 10 -14.13 0.78 -31.00
N GLN A 11 -12.86 0.94 -30.61
CA GLN A 11 -12.05 -0.13 -30.04
C GLN A 11 -12.59 -0.60 -28.68
N GLN A 12 -13.02 0.32 -27.81
CA GLN A 12 -13.61 -0.01 -26.52
C GLN A 12 -14.95 -0.75 -26.69
N LEU A 13 -15.80 -0.30 -27.62
CA LEU A 13 -17.07 -0.96 -27.95
C LEU A 13 -16.89 -2.41 -28.42
N GLN A 14 -15.84 -2.69 -29.18
CA GLN A 14 -15.56 -4.05 -29.61
C GLN A 14 -15.13 -4.95 -28.44
N VAL A 15 -14.29 -4.43 -27.53
CA VAL A 15 -13.88 -5.15 -26.31
C VAL A 15 -15.08 -5.49 -25.43
N ILE A 16 -16.07 -4.60 -25.35
CA ILE A 16 -17.33 -4.86 -24.63
C ILE A 16 -18.07 -6.03 -25.27
N LYS A 17 -18.32 -5.97 -26.59
CA LYS A 17 -19.04 -7.02 -27.32
C LYS A 17 -18.38 -8.40 -27.15
N ASP A 18 -17.04 -8.42 -27.16
CA ASP A 18 -16.25 -9.65 -26.97
C ASP A 18 -16.36 -10.19 -25.52
N ASN A 19 -16.41 -9.30 -24.52
CA ASN A 19 -16.62 -9.67 -23.12
C ASN A 19 -18.04 -10.21 -22.89
N TYR A 20 -19.08 -9.62 -23.49
CA TYR A 20 -20.46 -10.11 -23.39
C TYR A 20 -20.65 -11.49 -24.02
N ALA A 21 -19.96 -11.76 -25.14
CA ALA A 21 -19.94 -13.08 -25.76
C ALA A 21 -19.36 -14.16 -24.83
N THR A 22 -18.46 -13.79 -23.93
CA THR A 22 -17.86 -14.71 -22.93
C THR A 22 -18.86 -15.16 -21.86
N PHE A 23 -19.88 -14.35 -21.57
CA PHE A 23 -20.91 -14.65 -20.56
C PHE A 23 -22.23 -15.18 -21.14
N ALA A 24 -22.32 -15.37 -22.47
CA ALA A 24 -23.53 -15.77 -23.18
C ALA A 24 -24.75 -14.86 -22.90
N VAL A 25 -24.51 -13.60 -22.55
CA VAL A 25 -25.54 -12.58 -22.33
C VAL A 25 -25.68 -11.75 -23.61
N PRO A 26 -26.90 -11.56 -24.16
CA PRO A 26 -27.09 -10.67 -25.31
C PRO A 26 -26.80 -9.22 -24.91
N TYR A 27 -25.94 -8.55 -25.66
CA TYR A 27 -25.71 -7.11 -25.53
C TYR A 27 -26.91 -6.35 -26.09
N ASN A 28 -27.63 -5.61 -25.24
CA ASN A 28 -28.85 -4.88 -25.57
C ASN A 28 -28.71 -3.35 -25.46
N GLY A 29 -27.50 -2.81 -25.30
CA GLY A 29 -27.29 -1.36 -25.21
C GLY A 29 -27.61 -0.67 -26.54
N GLU A 30 -28.45 0.37 -26.52
CA GLU A 30 -28.58 1.29 -27.65
C GLU A 30 -27.39 2.25 -27.66
N ASP A 31 -26.73 2.38 -28.82
CA ASP A 31 -25.62 3.32 -29.01
C ASP A 31 -26.15 4.76 -28.88
N ASN A 32 -25.64 5.53 -27.91
CA ASN A 32 -25.91 6.96 -27.85
C ASN A 32 -25.37 7.63 -29.12
N ASN A 33 -26.25 8.12 -29.98
CA ASN A 33 -25.93 8.57 -31.33
C ASN A 33 -26.11 10.09 -31.52
N ASP A 34 -26.43 10.83 -30.47
CA ASP A 34 -26.55 12.29 -30.53
C ASP A 34 -25.61 12.99 -29.54
N TYR A 35 -24.42 13.35 -30.04
CA TYR A 35 -23.37 14.02 -29.27
C TYR A 35 -23.20 15.51 -29.65
N VAL A 36 -24.12 16.12 -30.42
CA VAL A 36 -23.80 17.39 -31.10
C VAL A 36 -24.84 18.50 -31.01
N ASP A 37 -25.90 18.45 -30.22
CA ASP A 37 -26.59 19.69 -29.82
C ASP A 37 -27.65 19.49 -28.75
N GLY A 38 -27.40 20.04 -27.56
CA GLY A 38 -28.33 20.15 -26.43
C GLY A 38 -29.57 21.01 -26.72
N LYS A 39 -30.36 20.63 -27.73
CA LYS A 39 -31.66 21.22 -28.05
C LYS A 39 -32.76 20.39 -27.41
N GLY A 40 -32.92 20.60 -26.11
CA GLY A 40 -34.02 20.06 -25.33
C GLY A 40 -34.44 20.94 -24.16
N PHE A 41 -34.10 22.23 -24.15
CA PHE A 41 -34.51 23.14 -23.08
C PHE A 41 -35.81 23.87 -23.42
N CYS A 42 -36.93 23.46 -22.81
CA CYS A 42 -37.83 24.30 -22.01
C CYS A 42 -39.08 23.54 -21.55
N CYS A 43 -39.22 23.46 -20.23
CA CYS A 43 -40.44 23.50 -19.40
C CYS A 43 -41.79 23.15 -20.06
N ASN A 44 -42.33 21.97 -19.72
CA ASN A 44 -43.68 21.44 -20.00
C ASN A 44 -43.94 20.76 -21.36
N ASP A 45 -42.98 20.02 -21.90
CA ASP A 45 -43.14 19.29 -23.18
C ASP A 45 -43.69 17.85 -23.06
N GLY A 46 -43.80 17.29 -21.85
CA GLY A 46 -44.25 15.91 -21.68
C GLY A 46 -43.15 14.87 -21.91
N SER A 47 -41.88 15.30 -21.94
CA SER A 47 -40.70 14.44 -21.85
C SER A 47 -40.75 13.48 -20.66
N LEU A 48 -40.04 12.35 -20.79
CA LEU A 48 -39.93 11.32 -19.75
C LEU A 48 -39.41 11.91 -18.44
N GLU A 49 -38.52 12.89 -18.53
CA GLU A 49 -37.91 13.59 -17.41
C GLU A 49 -38.91 14.50 -16.68
N ALA A 50 -39.70 15.31 -17.40
CA ALA A 50 -40.80 16.09 -16.81
C ALA A 50 -41.93 15.20 -16.27
N ALA A 51 -42.13 14.00 -16.83
CA ALA A 51 -43.01 12.99 -16.28
C ALA A 51 -42.43 12.40 -14.98
N GLN A 52 -41.13 12.09 -14.96
CA GLN A 52 -40.39 11.63 -13.78
C GLN A 52 -40.41 12.68 -12.67
N SER A 53 -40.15 13.97 -12.92
CA SER A 53 -40.22 15.01 -11.88
C SER A 53 -41.63 15.14 -11.29
N ARG A 54 -42.68 14.95 -12.10
CA ARG A 54 -44.09 14.96 -11.62
C ARG A 54 -44.47 13.70 -10.85
N VAL A 55 -43.97 12.54 -11.26
CA VAL A 55 -44.12 11.26 -10.53
C VAL A 55 -43.36 11.33 -9.21
N MET A 56 -42.14 11.85 -9.21
CA MET A 56 -41.29 12.06 -8.04
C MET A 56 -41.90 13.08 -7.10
N ALA A 57 -42.39 14.22 -7.58
CA ALA A 57 -43.09 15.21 -6.74
C ALA A 57 -44.38 14.64 -6.14
N ARG A 58 -45.14 13.81 -6.87
CA ARG A 58 -46.33 13.11 -6.34
C ARG A 58 -45.96 12.01 -5.34
N ALA A 59 -44.86 11.29 -5.56
CA ALA A 59 -44.35 10.26 -4.66
C ALA A 59 -43.77 10.87 -3.37
N MET A 60 -43.06 12.01 -3.48
CA MET A 60 -42.54 12.77 -2.35
C MET A 60 -43.65 13.39 -1.49
N LYS A 61 -44.75 13.85 -2.10
CA LYS A 61 -45.90 14.40 -1.37
C LYS A 61 -46.58 13.38 -0.45
N ASN A 62 -46.40 12.08 -0.70
CA ASN A 62 -46.90 10.98 0.13
C ASN A 62 -45.82 10.36 1.04
N ASN A 63 -44.57 10.84 0.99
CA ASN A 63 -43.45 10.33 1.80
C ASN A 63 -43.21 11.10 3.10
N PHE A 64 -43.77 12.31 3.24
CA PHE A 64 -43.72 13.09 4.48
C PHE A 64 -45.12 13.13 5.12
N GLN A 65 -45.48 12.05 5.83
CA GLN A 65 -46.66 12.04 6.70
C GLN A 65 -46.21 12.02 8.17
N GLU A 66 -46.93 12.75 9.03
CA GLU A 66 -46.73 12.69 10.49
C GLU A 66 -47.17 11.32 11.03
N GLY A 67 -46.27 10.65 11.76
CA GLY A 67 -46.51 9.36 12.42
C GLY A 67 -45.63 8.23 11.86
N ASP A 68 -45.50 7.11 12.61
CA ASP A 68 -44.63 5.94 12.39
C ASP A 68 -44.87 5.15 11.08
N THR A 69 -45.10 5.81 9.95
CA THR A 69 -45.17 5.21 8.61
C THR A 69 -43.78 5.24 7.96
N TYR A 70 -43.29 4.08 7.54
CA TYR A 70 -41.98 3.95 6.86
C TYR A 70 -41.91 4.76 5.56
N GLU A 71 -40.80 5.47 5.34
CA GLU A 71 -40.51 6.16 4.08
C GLU A 71 -40.49 5.15 2.92
N LYS A 72 -41.31 5.37 1.88
CA LYS A 72 -41.52 4.38 0.82
C LYS A 72 -40.47 4.42 -0.30
N MET A 73 -39.65 5.46 -0.36
CA MET A 73 -38.59 5.61 -1.37
C MET A 73 -37.24 5.67 -0.69
N GLN A 74 -36.78 4.52 -0.25
CA GLN A 74 -35.45 4.34 0.33
C GLN A 74 -34.55 3.68 -0.72
N PHE A 75 -33.41 4.30 -0.98
CA PHE A 75 -32.41 3.84 -1.92
C PHE A 75 -31.08 3.66 -1.21
N TYR A 76 -30.42 2.54 -1.49
CA TYR A 76 -29.14 2.19 -0.91
C TYR A 76 -28.07 2.24 -1.99
N TYR A 77 -27.05 3.06 -1.76
CA TYR A 77 -25.90 3.21 -2.65
C TYR A 77 -24.84 2.17 -2.29
N HIS A 78 -24.40 1.42 -3.30
CA HIS A 78 -23.34 0.44 -3.21
C HIS A 78 -22.16 0.97 -4.02
N PRO A 79 -21.20 1.65 -3.37
CA PRO A 79 -20.12 2.30 -4.07
C PRO A 79 -18.99 1.34 -4.45
N ASP A 80 -18.20 1.74 -5.44
CA ASP A 80 -16.91 1.12 -5.76
C ASP A 80 -15.82 1.45 -4.71
N HIS A 81 -14.58 0.99 -4.95
CA HIS A 81 -13.46 1.25 -4.03
C HIS A 81 -13.06 2.74 -3.95
N LEU A 82 -13.48 3.57 -4.90
CA LEU A 82 -13.25 5.02 -4.93
C LEU A 82 -14.40 5.82 -4.31
N GLY A 83 -15.55 5.20 -4.09
CA GLY A 83 -16.74 5.86 -3.56
C GLY A 83 -17.72 6.29 -4.65
N SER A 84 -17.51 5.88 -5.89
CA SER A 84 -18.42 6.13 -7.01
C SER A 84 -19.65 5.24 -6.91
N SER A 85 -20.82 5.75 -7.26
CA SER A 85 -22.05 4.97 -7.29
C SER A 85 -21.96 3.84 -8.33
N SER A 86 -21.97 2.57 -7.90
CA SER A 86 -21.91 1.44 -8.83
C SER A 86 -23.27 0.74 -8.94
N TYR A 87 -23.87 0.36 -7.81
CA TYR A 87 -25.24 -0.16 -7.78
C TYR A 87 -26.09 0.68 -6.84
N ILE A 88 -27.36 0.86 -7.19
CA ILE A 88 -28.37 1.44 -6.32
C ILE A 88 -29.50 0.43 -6.21
N THR A 89 -29.92 0.12 -4.99
CA THR A 89 -31.04 -0.81 -4.73
C THR A 89 -32.17 -0.14 -3.97
N ASN A 90 -33.40 -0.62 -4.16
CA ASN A 90 -34.56 -0.21 -3.35
C ASN A 90 -34.63 -0.99 -2.02
N LEU A 91 -35.69 -0.74 -1.24
CA LEU A 91 -35.96 -1.41 0.04
C LEU A 91 -36.10 -2.93 -0.07
N ASP A 92 -36.59 -3.41 -1.21
CA ASP A 92 -36.77 -4.83 -1.49
C ASP A 92 -35.48 -5.51 -2.00
N GLY A 93 -34.38 -4.75 -2.11
CA GLY A 93 -33.08 -5.24 -2.58
C GLY A 93 -32.97 -5.38 -4.10
N GLU A 94 -33.94 -4.87 -4.85
CA GLU A 94 -33.91 -4.88 -6.32
C GLU A 94 -32.99 -3.77 -6.84
N VAL A 95 -32.21 -4.06 -7.88
CA VAL A 95 -31.34 -3.07 -8.52
C VAL A 95 -32.21 -2.07 -9.29
N VAL A 96 -32.11 -0.80 -8.91
CA VAL A 96 -32.80 0.31 -9.60
C VAL A 96 -31.90 1.04 -10.58
N GLN A 97 -30.59 1.02 -10.35
CA GLN A 97 -29.59 1.62 -11.23
C GLN A 97 -28.25 0.91 -11.06
N HIS A 98 -27.56 0.68 -12.17
CA HIS A 98 -26.22 0.10 -12.27
C HIS A 98 -25.37 1.00 -13.17
N ILE A 99 -24.22 1.43 -12.68
CA ILE A 99 -23.32 2.35 -13.36
C ILE A 99 -21.90 1.77 -13.33
N GLU A 100 -21.24 1.82 -14.49
CA GLU A 100 -19.81 1.55 -14.62
C GLU A 100 -19.10 2.74 -15.24
N TYR A 101 -17.83 2.90 -14.91
CA TYR A 101 -17.01 4.04 -15.31
C TYR A 101 -15.72 3.58 -16.00
N VAL A 102 -15.25 4.34 -16.98
CA VAL A 102 -13.84 4.22 -17.41
C VAL A 102 -12.92 4.83 -16.34
N PRO A 103 -11.59 4.62 -16.36
CA PRO A 103 -10.71 5.06 -15.28
C PRO A 103 -10.77 6.56 -14.94
N PHE A 104 -11.01 7.43 -15.92
CA PHE A 104 -11.20 8.88 -15.70
C PHE A 104 -12.67 9.31 -15.67
N CYS A 105 -13.54 8.33 -15.48
CA CYS A 105 -14.85 8.50 -14.88
C CYS A 105 -15.90 9.17 -15.74
N GLU A 106 -15.67 9.10 -17.06
CA GLU A 106 -16.74 9.06 -18.03
C GLU A 106 -17.58 7.79 -17.79
N VAL A 107 -18.90 7.97 -17.77
CA VAL A 107 -19.86 6.88 -17.62
C VAL A 107 -19.72 5.96 -18.83
N PHE A 108 -19.47 4.69 -18.55
CA PHE A 108 -19.26 3.65 -19.54
C PHE A 108 -20.53 2.86 -19.81
N VAL A 109 -21.19 2.44 -18.74
CA VAL A 109 -22.46 1.73 -18.75
C VAL A 109 -23.38 2.41 -17.75
N GLU A 110 -24.63 2.62 -18.13
CA GLU A 110 -25.68 3.02 -17.21
C GLU A 110 -26.97 2.28 -17.55
N GLU A 111 -27.41 1.45 -16.62
CA GLU A 111 -28.66 0.71 -16.70
C GLU A 111 -29.55 1.16 -15.55
N ARG A 112 -30.77 1.60 -15.84
CA ARG A 112 -31.70 2.09 -14.82
C ARG A 112 -33.14 1.73 -15.11
N ASN A 113 -33.94 1.65 -14.05
CA ASN A 113 -35.40 1.61 -14.17
C ASN A 113 -35.99 3.03 -14.16
N ASN A 114 -37.29 3.17 -14.42
CA ASN A 114 -37.96 4.48 -14.50
C ASN A 114 -38.33 5.08 -13.12
N ILE A 115 -37.86 4.50 -12.02
CA ILE A 115 -38.28 4.85 -10.65
C ILE A 115 -37.32 5.86 -10.02
N TRP A 116 -36.02 5.77 -10.32
CA TRP A 116 -34.98 6.62 -9.72
C TRP A 116 -33.82 6.87 -10.67
N ASN A 117 -33.25 8.08 -10.62
CA ASN A 117 -31.99 8.43 -11.27
C ASN A 117 -31.16 9.27 -10.28
N THR A 118 -30.00 8.78 -9.85
CA THR A 118 -29.12 9.56 -8.98
C THR A 118 -28.29 10.55 -9.78
N PRO A 119 -28.23 11.84 -9.39
CA PRO A 119 -27.25 12.77 -9.96
C PRO A 119 -25.85 12.54 -9.36
N TYR A 120 -25.72 11.79 -8.27
CA TYR A 120 -24.44 11.52 -7.61
C TYR A 120 -23.80 10.27 -8.18
N LEU A 121 -22.81 10.46 -9.06
CA LEU A 121 -22.17 9.39 -9.81
C LEU A 121 -20.71 9.18 -9.32
N PHE A 122 -19.72 9.63 -10.09
CA PHE A 122 -18.30 9.45 -9.78
C PHE A 122 -17.87 10.11 -8.47
N ASN A 123 -17.16 9.39 -7.59
CA ASN A 123 -16.75 9.85 -6.25
C ASN A 123 -17.91 10.46 -5.42
N ALA A 124 -19.15 10.02 -5.68
CA ALA A 124 -20.38 10.59 -5.14
C ALA A 124 -20.52 12.10 -5.41
N LYS A 125 -19.92 12.60 -6.49
CA LYS A 125 -20.09 13.98 -6.95
C LYS A 125 -21.28 14.08 -7.88
N GLU A 126 -21.95 15.21 -7.75
CA GLU A 126 -23.05 15.58 -8.60
C GLU A 126 -22.55 15.75 -10.04
N PHE A 127 -23.13 14.97 -10.93
CA PHE A 127 -23.01 15.14 -12.36
C PHE A 127 -24.11 16.09 -12.80
N ASP A 128 -23.69 17.25 -13.29
CA ASP A 128 -24.57 18.24 -13.92
C ASP A 128 -24.80 17.79 -15.36
N GLU A 129 -26.00 17.24 -15.63
CA GLU A 129 -26.35 16.68 -16.93
C GLU A 129 -26.40 17.76 -18.02
N GLU A 130 -26.73 19.00 -17.67
CA GLU A 130 -26.81 20.14 -18.57
C GLU A 130 -25.45 20.52 -19.16
N THR A 131 -24.38 20.36 -18.38
CA THR A 131 -23.00 20.72 -18.76
C THR A 131 -22.12 19.50 -19.05
N GLY A 132 -22.48 18.32 -18.54
CA GLY A 132 -21.67 17.11 -18.59
C GLY A 132 -20.45 17.15 -17.67
N LEU A 133 -20.50 17.95 -16.60
CA LEU A 133 -19.39 18.18 -15.67
C LEU A 133 -19.71 17.68 -14.27
N TYR A 134 -18.67 17.29 -13.53
CA TYR A 134 -18.80 16.98 -12.11
C TYR A 134 -18.50 18.19 -11.25
N TYR A 135 -19.39 18.51 -10.32
CA TYR A 135 -19.17 19.55 -9.34
C TYR A 135 -18.46 19.00 -8.09
N TYR A 136 -17.24 19.50 -7.85
CA TYR A 136 -16.41 19.06 -6.73
C TYR A 136 -16.35 20.07 -5.56
N GLY A 137 -17.08 21.18 -5.66
CA GLY A 137 -17.03 22.26 -4.68
C GLY A 137 -16.17 23.42 -5.19
N ALA A 138 -14.85 23.24 -5.20
CA ALA A 138 -13.93 24.30 -5.63
C ALA A 138 -13.69 24.36 -7.15
N ARG A 139 -13.85 23.23 -7.85
CA ARG A 139 -13.63 23.12 -9.29
C ARG A 139 -14.71 22.25 -9.95
N TYR A 140 -14.90 22.46 -11.24
CA TYR A 140 -15.63 21.54 -12.11
C TYR A 140 -14.65 20.61 -12.80
N TYR A 141 -14.99 19.32 -12.85
CA TYR A 141 -14.21 18.28 -13.50
C TYR A 141 -14.88 17.83 -14.80
N ASP A 142 -14.12 17.80 -15.89
CA ASP A 142 -14.56 17.25 -17.17
C ASP A 142 -14.11 15.78 -17.28
N PRO A 143 -15.03 14.81 -17.20
CA PRO A 143 -14.68 13.40 -17.29
C PRO A 143 -14.24 12.96 -18.69
N ARG A 144 -14.73 13.64 -19.76
CA ARG A 144 -14.38 13.31 -21.16
C ARG A 144 -12.96 13.74 -21.49
N LEU A 145 -12.57 14.94 -21.04
CA LEU A 145 -11.20 15.43 -21.18
C LEU A 145 -10.26 14.92 -20.09
N SER A 146 -10.82 14.40 -19.00
CA SER A 146 -10.08 13.92 -17.83
C SER A 146 -9.30 15.02 -17.10
N LEU A 147 -9.79 16.26 -17.15
CA LEU A 147 -9.12 17.46 -16.64
C LEU A 147 -10.05 18.30 -15.76
N TRP A 148 -9.45 19.07 -14.85
CA TRP A 148 -10.14 20.18 -14.21
C TRP A 148 -10.40 21.31 -15.21
N LEU A 149 -11.53 21.98 -15.07
CA LEU A 149 -11.87 23.14 -15.91
C LEU A 149 -11.10 24.41 -15.51
N SER A 150 -10.58 24.47 -14.28
CA SER A 150 -9.86 25.62 -13.73
C SER A 150 -8.58 25.22 -13.00
N ILE A 151 -7.70 26.21 -12.81
CA ILE A 151 -6.41 26.08 -12.15
C ILE A 151 -6.59 25.61 -10.71
N ASP A 152 -5.71 24.72 -10.24
CA ASP A 152 -5.67 24.25 -8.86
C ASP A 152 -5.45 25.41 -7.87
N PRO A 153 -6.37 25.65 -6.91
CA PRO A 153 -6.18 26.67 -5.88
C PRO A 153 -4.93 26.46 -5.01
N LYS A 154 -4.36 25.25 -5.01
CA LYS A 154 -3.12 24.87 -4.30
C LYS A 154 -2.01 24.43 -5.27
N GLU A 155 -1.95 25.01 -6.47
CA GLU A 155 -0.95 24.65 -7.49
C GLU A 155 0.51 24.62 -6.99
N GLU A 156 0.90 25.54 -6.09
CA GLU A 156 2.25 25.60 -5.54
C GLU A 156 2.64 24.33 -4.77
N LYS A 157 1.67 23.62 -4.19
CA LYS A 157 1.88 22.35 -3.50
C LYS A 157 2.29 21.23 -4.47
N TYR A 158 1.90 21.34 -5.74
CA TYR A 158 2.06 20.30 -6.75
C TYR A 158 2.90 20.81 -7.94
N SER A 159 4.06 21.43 -7.65
CA SER A 159 4.91 22.09 -8.65
C SER A 159 5.38 21.24 -9.82
N ASN A 160 5.34 19.91 -9.69
CA ASN A 160 5.72 18.94 -10.71
C ASN A 160 4.53 18.34 -11.48
N VAL A 161 3.31 18.84 -11.25
CA VAL A 161 2.06 18.35 -11.86
C VAL A 161 1.35 19.51 -12.53
N SER A 162 0.69 19.27 -13.67
CA SER A 162 -0.12 20.31 -14.30
C SER A 162 -1.29 20.70 -13.39
N THR A 163 -1.59 21.99 -13.34
CA THR A 163 -2.65 22.58 -12.49
C THR A 163 -4.06 22.16 -12.88
N TYR A 164 -4.22 21.61 -14.09
CA TYR A 164 -5.47 21.04 -14.60
C TYR A 164 -5.55 19.52 -14.41
N CYS A 165 -4.48 18.88 -13.93
CA CYS A 165 -4.41 17.42 -13.83
C CYS A 165 -5.32 16.89 -12.73
N TYR A 166 -6.16 15.92 -13.08
CA TYR A 166 -6.93 15.17 -12.10
C TYR A 166 -6.06 14.12 -11.42
N VAL A 167 -5.88 14.27 -10.10
CA VAL A 167 -5.25 13.30 -9.17
C VAL A 167 -3.93 12.67 -9.65
N ILE A 168 -3.03 13.49 -10.23
CA ILE A 168 -1.70 13.06 -10.71
C ILE A 168 -1.81 11.92 -11.73
N SER A 169 -2.87 11.95 -12.55
CA SER A 169 -3.14 10.97 -13.61
C SER A 169 -3.29 9.53 -13.12
N ASN A 170 -3.68 9.31 -11.86
CA ASN A 170 -3.96 7.97 -11.33
C ASN A 170 -5.30 7.90 -10.57
N PRO A 171 -6.42 8.03 -11.29
CA PRO A 171 -7.77 8.03 -10.71
C PRO A 171 -8.19 6.68 -10.14
N LEU A 172 -7.52 5.58 -10.50
CA LEU A 172 -7.78 4.25 -9.93
C LEU A 172 -7.37 4.15 -8.45
N LYS A 173 -6.47 5.04 -8.00
CA LYS A 173 -5.87 5.00 -6.66
C LYS A 173 -6.24 6.21 -5.80
N TYR A 174 -6.46 7.37 -6.43
CA TYR A 174 -6.60 8.64 -5.75
C TYR A 174 -7.94 9.31 -6.09
N THR A 175 -8.44 10.12 -5.17
CA THR A 175 -9.62 10.97 -5.35
C THR A 175 -9.27 12.40 -4.93
N ASP A 176 -10.05 13.41 -5.33
CA ASP A 176 -9.94 14.79 -4.80
C ASP A 176 -11.32 15.20 -4.29
N PRO A 177 -11.66 15.03 -3.00
CA PRO A 177 -13.01 15.20 -2.50
C PRO A 177 -13.55 16.63 -2.55
N THR A 178 -12.68 17.65 -2.67
CA THR A 178 -13.10 19.07 -2.61
C THR A 178 -12.77 19.84 -3.88
N GLY A 179 -12.11 19.19 -4.85
CA GLY A 179 -11.52 19.87 -6.00
C GLY A 179 -10.40 20.84 -5.60
N MET A 180 -9.71 20.61 -4.48
CA MET A 180 -8.57 21.45 -4.03
C MET A 180 -7.36 20.63 -3.60
N GLU A 181 -7.57 19.36 -3.25
CA GLU A 181 -6.54 18.56 -2.62
C GLU A 181 -6.83 17.08 -2.78
N ILE A 182 -5.82 16.37 -3.26
CA ILE A 182 -5.89 14.93 -3.46
C ILE A 182 -6.00 14.23 -2.11
N ASP A 183 -7.05 13.43 -1.96
CA ASP A 183 -7.24 12.56 -0.81
C ASP A 183 -6.36 11.32 -0.94
N MET A 184 -5.26 11.38 -0.19
CA MET A 184 -4.33 10.28 0.01
C MET A 184 -4.79 9.35 1.14
N THR A 185 -5.93 9.63 1.79
CA THR A 185 -6.39 8.88 2.97
C THR A 185 -6.66 7.43 2.63
N LYS A 186 -7.16 7.05 1.45
CA LYS A 186 -7.30 5.63 1.08
C LYS A 186 -5.97 4.89 0.92
N VAL A 187 -4.91 5.58 0.50
CA VAL A 187 -3.56 5.01 0.42
C VAL A 187 -2.94 4.93 1.80
N ARG A 188 -3.12 5.96 2.61
CA ARG A 188 -2.73 5.97 4.02
C ARG A 188 -3.51 4.94 4.83
N LEU A 189 -4.80 4.74 4.54
CA LEU A 189 -5.67 3.73 5.13
C LEU A 189 -5.37 2.35 4.58
N ALA A 190 -4.94 2.17 3.33
CA ALA A 190 -4.39 0.90 2.87
C ALA A 190 -3.07 0.58 3.60
N ASP A 191 -2.18 1.56 3.76
CA ASP A 191 -0.96 1.45 4.57
C ASP A 191 -1.29 1.21 6.07
N GLU A 192 -2.34 1.82 6.61
CA GLU A 192 -2.82 1.72 8.00
C GLU A 192 -3.75 0.53 8.27
N GLN A 193 -4.43 -0.03 7.27
CA GLN A 193 -5.27 -1.23 7.34
C GLN A 193 -4.39 -2.47 7.17
N LEU A 194 -3.30 -2.35 6.40
CA LEU A 194 -2.20 -3.31 6.38
C LEU A 194 -1.29 -3.18 7.61
N LYS A 195 -1.34 -2.05 8.35
CA LYS A 195 -0.54 -1.70 9.55
C LYS A 195 0.97 -1.97 9.47
N LEU A 196 1.58 -2.26 8.32
CA LEU A 196 2.90 -2.87 8.29
C LEU A 196 3.56 -2.81 6.93
N SER A 197 4.80 -2.34 6.91
CA SER A 197 5.80 -3.35 6.63
C SER A 197 7.05 -3.07 7.45
N THR A 198 7.67 -1.91 7.35
CA THR A 198 9.01 -1.73 7.92
C THR A 198 9.03 -1.74 9.43
N THR A 199 8.28 -0.87 10.12
CA THR A 199 8.32 -0.76 11.59
C THR A 199 7.94 -2.06 12.28
N GLN A 200 6.78 -2.65 11.99
CA GLN A 200 6.46 -3.94 12.63
C GLN A 200 7.20 -5.14 12.01
N SER A 201 7.81 -5.08 10.80
CA SER A 201 8.75 -6.15 10.38
C SER A 201 10.03 -6.06 11.19
N VAL A 202 10.51 -4.85 11.48
CA VAL A 202 11.60 -4.64 12.44
C VAL A 202 11.17 -5.19 13.81
N ILE A 203 10.04 -4.77 14.36
CA ILE A 203 9.60 -5.24 15.70
C ILE A 203 9.38 -6.76 15.72
N LYS A 204 8.75 -7.34 14.70
CA LYS A 204 8.49 -8.79 14.58
C LYS A 204 9.80 -9.57 14.46
N ASP A 205 10.70 -9.13 13.60
CA ASP A 205 12.01 -9.76 13.45
C ASP A 205 12.81 -9.64 14.74
N LEU A 206 12.84 -8.46 15.37
CA LEU A 206 13.51 -8.26 16.65
C LEU A 206 12.89 -9.12 17.75
N ALA A 207 11.57 -9.23 17.84
CA ALA A 207 10.90 -10.08 18.81
C ALA A 207 11.28 -11.55 18.61
N SER A 208 11.33 -12.03 17.36
CA SER A 208 11.79 -13.38 17.02
C SER A 208 13.27 -13.59 17.36
N GLN A 209 14.13 -12.63 16.99
CA GLN A 209 15.59 -12.71 17.15
C GLN A 209 16.04 -12.53 18.60
N THR A 210 15.30 -11.80 19.42
CA THR A 210 15.64 -11.56 20.84
C THR A 210 14.84 -12.45 21.79
N GLY A 211 13.68 -12.96 21.36
CA GLY A 211 12.71 -13.64 22.22
C GLY A 211 11.92 -12.70 23.13
N LEU A 212 12.06 -11.38 22.98
CA LEU A 212 11.31 -10.40 23.78
C LEU A 212 9.90 -10.21 23.24
N GLN A 213 9.00 -9.83 24.15
CA GLN A 213 7.70 -9.28 23.77
C GLN A 213 7.84 -7.77 23.62
N LEU A 214 7.92 -7.31 22.37
CA LEU A 214 8.17 -5.92 22.02
C LEU A 214 6.87 -5.20 21.64
N SER A 215 6.79 -3.91 22.01
CA SER A 215 5.71 -3.01 21.59
C SER A 215 6.22 -1.58 21.49
N LEU A 216 5.39 -0.68 20.96
CA LEU A 216 5.64 0.75 21.02
C LEU A 216 4.74 1.36 22.11
N ASP A 217 5.27 2.34 22.84
CA ASP A 217 4.47 3.16 23.74
C ASP A 217 3.67 4.24 22.97
N LYS A 218 2.94 5.07 23.72
CA LYS A 218 2.13 6.17 23.16
C LYS A 218 2.95 7.23 22.42
N ASP A 219 4.24 7.34 22.71
CA ASP A 219 5.17 8.29 22.11
C ASP A 219 6.02 7.62 21.01
N ASN A 220 5.61 6.42 20.56
CA ASN A 220 6.28 5.58 19.56
C ASN A 220 7.68 5.10 19.98
N LYS A 221 7.99 5.04 21.27
CA LYS A 221 9.25 4.48 21.77
C LYS A 221 9.15 2.97 21.90
N LEU A 222 10.20 2.28 21.47
CA LEU A 222 10.30 0.83 21.57
C LEU A 222 10.43 0.42 23.04
N GLN A 223 9.55 -0.46 23.49
CA GLN A 223 9.53 -1.02 24.83
C GLN A 223 9.43 -2.55 24.80
N TYR A 224 9.74 -3.18 25.93
CA TYR A 224 9.64 -4.62 26.12
C TYR A 224 8.87 -4.97 27.38
N ALA A 225 8.13 -6.09 27.37
CA ALA A 225 7.35 -6.52 28.51
C ALA A 225 8.25 -6.94 29.69
N LYS A 226 7.86 -6.53 30.90
CA LYS A 226 8.53 -6.86 32.17
C LYS A 226 7.55 -7.59 33.08
N ASN A 227 8.04 -8.52 33.89
CA ASN A 227 7.27 -9.17 34.95
C ASN A 227 7.15 -8.24 36.18
N ASP A 228 6.45 -8.70 37.23
CA ASP A 228 6.24 -7.93 38.47
C ASP A 228 7.55 -7.58 39.21
N GLU A 229 8.64 -8.31 38.94
CA GLU A 229 9.98 -8.03 39.48
C GLU A 229 10.79 -7.03 38.61
N GLY A 230 10.19 -6.51 37.53
CA GLY A 230 10.85 -5.64 36.57
C GLY A 230 11.83 -6.34 35.61
N LYS A 231 11.85 -7.68 35.58
CA LYS A 231 12.70 -8.47 34.67
C LYS A 231 12.02 -8.67 33.31
N PRO A 232 12.78 -8.73 32.20
CA PRO A 232 12.21 -8.94 30.87
C PRO A 232 11.47 -10.28 30.76
N ILE A 233 10.27 -10.25 30.19
CA ILE A 233 9.53 -11.46 29.81
C ILE A 233 10.11 -11.98 28.49
N VAL A 234 10.52 -13.24 28.50
CA VAL A 234 11.16 -13.90 27.37
C VAL A 234 10.33 -15.11 26.95
N ASN A 235 10.00 -15.15 25.65
CA ASN A 235 9.29 -16.27 25.05
C ASN A 235 10.13 -17.55 25.14
N LYS A 236 9.45 -18.68 25.28
CA LYS A 236 10.08 -19.99 25.44
C LYS A 236 9.85 -20.85 24.21
N ILE A 237 10.84 -21.67 23.85
CA ILE A 237 10.74 -22.69 22.80
C ILE A 237 11.24 -24.03 23.32
N THR A 238 10.76 -25.11 22.70
CA THR A 238 11.27 -26.46 22.97
C THR A 238 12.41 -26.77 22.00
N ASN A 239 13.58 -27.09 22.53
CA ASN A 239 14.73 -27.45 21.70
C ASN A 239 14.60 -28.87 21.13
N LYS A 240 15.51 -29.25 20.22
CA LYS A 240 15.55 -30.60 19.62
C LYS A 240 15.69 -31.75 20.63
N LYS A 241 16.08 -31.47 21.88
CA LYS A 241 16.18 -32.44 22.98
C LYS A 241 14.94 -32.46 23.87
N GLY A 242 13.86 -31.77 23.51
CA GLY A 242 12.62 -31.70 24.28
C GLY A 242 12.69 -30.80 25.52
N LYS A 243 13.77 -30.02 25.69
CA LYS A 243 13.92 -29.11 26.83
C LYS A 243 13.47 -27.70 26.47
N GLU A 244 12.70 -27.10 27.35
CA GLU A 244 12.29 -25.70 27.26
C GLU A 244 13.49 -24.77 27.49
N ILE A 245 13.70 -23.85 26.54
CA ILE A 245 14.77 -22.85 26.55
C ILE A 245 14.21 -21.48 26.17
N ASP A 246 14.95 -20.43 26.49
CA ASP A 246 14.65 -19.08 25.99
C ASP A 246 14.72 -19.03 24.46
N ALA A 247 13.70 -18.44 23.84
CA ALA A 247 13.67 -18.16 22.41
C ALA A 247 14.62 -17.02 22.04
N GLY A 248 15.18 -17.08 20.84
CA GLY A 248 16.02 -16.02 20.29
C GLY A 248 17.42 -15.95 20.92
N SER A 249 18.24 -15.05 20.39
CA SER A 249 19.60 -14.77 20.84
C SER A 249 19.60 -13.98 22.15
N LYS A 250 20.34 -14.50 23.14
CA LYS A 250 20.60 -13.83 24.41
C LYS A 250 21.46 -12.57 24.17
N THR A 251 22.41 -12.66 23.25
CA THR A 251 23.26 -11.52 22.87
C THR A 251 22.44 -10.38 22.28
N ALA A 252 21.59 -10.66 21.30
CA ALA A 252 20.70 -9.65 20.71
C ALA A 252 19.74 -9.06 21.74
N ARG A 253 19.17 -9.91 22.62
CA ARG A 253 18.27 -9.49 23.70
C ARG A 253 18.92 -8.49 24.64
N ASN A 254 20.09 -8.84 25.18
CA ASN A 254 20.78 -7.98 26.15
C ASN A 254 21.23 -6.66 25.49
N PHE A 255 21.65 -6.72 24.23
CA PHE A 255 22.01 -5.53 23.48
C PHE A 255 20.80 -4.61 23.28
N LEU A 256 19.66 -5.14 22.83
CA LEU A 256 18.45 -4.35 22.61
C LEU A 256 17.91 -3.77 23.92
N ILE A 257 17.90 -4.53 25.01
CA ILE A 257 17.52 -4.03 26.35
C ILE A 257 18.40 -2.86 26.76
N LYS A 258 19.73 -2.97 26.58
CA LYS A 258 20.68 -1.89 26.89
C LYS A 258 20.37 -0.63 26.08
N MET A 259 19.92 -0.76 24.84
CA MET A 259 19.54 0.39 24.01
C MET A 259 18.21 1.00 24.47
N ILE A 260 17.20 0.18 24.77
CA ILE A 260 15.88 0.64 25.23
C ILE A 260 15.96 1.33 26.59
N ASP A 261 16.73 0.80 27.54
CA ASP A 261 16.86 1.38 28.88
C ASP A 261 17.90 2.53 28.93
N ASN A 262 18.47 2.94 27.80
CA ASN A 262 19.41 4.07 27.75
C ASN A 262 18.68 5.42 27.93
N LYS A 263 19.38 6.40 28.50
CA LYS A 263 18.88 7.78 28.62
C LYS A 263 18.94 8.54 27.30
N THR A 264 19.90 8.21 26.45
CA THR A 264 20.06 8.83 25.14
C THR A 264 19.17 8.11 24.14
N GLU A 265 18.32 8.86 23.45
CA GLU A 265 17.38 8.32 22.47
C GLU A 265 18.05 8.14 21.10
N ILE A 266 17.65 7.08 20.40
CA ILE A 266 17.99 6.84 19.00
C ILE A 266 16.75 7.14 18.16
N GLU A 267 16.90 8.00 17.17
CA GLU A 267 15.85 8.29 16.20
C GLU A 267 15.92 7.29 15.03
N VAL A 268 14.79 6.68 14.68
CA VAL A 268 14.71 5.67 13.62
C VAL A 268 13.77 6.15 12.52
N SER A 269 14.31 6.32 11.31
CA SER A 269 13.56 6.71 10.12
C SER A 269 13.39 5.53 9.16
N TYR A 270 12.14 5.22 8.77
CA TYR A 270 11.81 4.06 7.93
C TYR A 270 11.60 4.38 6.44
N HIS A 271 11.83 5.63 6.05
CA HIS A 271 11.66 6.13 4.68
C HIS A 271 13.01 6.45 4.00
N ALA A 272 14.11 5.90 4.51
CA ALA A 272 15.43 6.19 4.00
C ALA A 272 15.65 5.52 2.62
N LYS A 273 16.25 6.26 1.68
CA LYS A 273 16.64 5.71 0.36
C LYS A 273 17.70 4.62 0.47
N ARG A 274 18.52 4.67 1.51
CA ARG A 274 19.56 3.69 1.86
C ARG A 274 19.62 3.56 3.36
N THR A 275 20.02 2.38 3.83
CA THR A 275 20.30 2.16 5.24
C THR A 275 21.58 2.91 5.60
N VAL A 276 21.50 3.79 6.60
CA VAL A 276 22.60 4.67 7.03
C VAL A 276 22.50 4.93 8.53
N THR A 277 23.65 5.12 9.18
CA THR A 277 23.72 5.52 10.58
C THR A 277 24.58 6.77 10.72
N SER A 278 24.14 7.72 11.56
CA SER A 278 24.92 8.91 11.92
C SER A 278 24.64 9.31 13.36
N GLY A 279 25.65 9.23 14.23
CA GLY A 279 25.50 9.58 15.64
C GLY A 279 24.45 8.71 16.35
N THR A 280 23.28 9.29 16.61
CA THR A 280 22.11 8.65 17.25
C THR A 280 20.93 8.46 16.29
N GLN A 281 21.16 8.55 14.97
CA GLN A 281 20.11 8.39 13.96
C GLN A 281 20.36 7.12 13.13
N ILE A 282 19.29 6.35 12.92
CA ILE A 282 19.27 5.17 12.05
C ILE A 282 18.25 5.39 10.94
N GLY A 283 18.67 5.25 9.69
CA GLY A 283 17.81 5.15 8.52
C GLY A 283 17.68 3.70 8.09
N ILE A 284 16.45 3.21 7.91
CA ILE A 284 16.14 1.86 7.44
C ILE A 284 15.47 1.94 6.07
N SER A 285 16.03 1.26 5.07
CA SER A 285 15.47 1.20 3.72
C SER A 285 14.67 -0.08 3.49
N PHE A 286 13.36 0.06 3.28
CA PHE A 286 12.48 -1.07 2.99
C PHE A 286 12.88 -1.84 1.72
N GLU A 287 13.17 -1.11 0.65
CA GLU A 287 13.50 -1.71 -0.65
C GLU A 287 14.82 -2.49 -0.59
N GLN A 288 15.85 -1.90 0.02
CA GLN A 288 17.15 -2.53 0.16
C GLN A 288 17.04 -3.85 0.94
N ILE A 289 16.37 -3.84 2.09
CA ILE A 289 16.22 -5.03 2.94
C ILE A 289 15.35 -6.08 2.27
N SER A 290 14.23 -5.68 1.64
CA SER A 290 13.36 -6.61 0.92
C SER A 290 14.09 -7.32 -0.22
N ASN A 291 15.00 -6.63 -0.92
CA ASN A 291 15.83 -7.23 -1.95
C ASN A 291 16.84 -8.23 -1.37
N MET A 292 17.44 -7.94 -0.20
CA MET A 292 18.32 -8.90 0.50
C MET A 292 17.57 -10.15 0.95
N VAL A 293 16.37 -10.00 1.53
CA VAL A 293 15.51 -11.12 1.96
C VAL A 293 15.16 -12.02 0.77
N LYS A 294 14.74 -11.43 -0.36
CA LYS A 294 14.43 -12.17 -1.60
C LYS A 294 15.66 -12.83 -2.23
N GLY A 295 16.85 -12.28 -1.99
CA GLY A 295 18.12 -12.76 -2.52
C GLY A 295 18.72 -13.93 -1.75
N ALA A 296 18.10 -14.38 -0.66
CA ALA A 296 18.62 -15.46 0.18
C ALA A 296 18.55 -16.83 -0.50
N VAL A 297 19.69 -17.52 -0.52
CA VAL A 297 19.84 -18.87 -1.06
C VAL A 297 20.56 -19.73 -0.02
N GLY A 298 19.91 -20.81 0.42
CA GLY A 298 20.47 -21.71 1.43
C GLY A 298 20.53 -21.12 2.85
N VAL A 299 19.97 -19.93 3.07
CA VAL A 299 19.82 -19.30 4.40
C VAL A 299 18.41 -18.76 4.56
N ASP A 300 18.00 -18.54 5.81
CA ASP A 300 16.78 -17.81 6.15
C ASP A 300 16.89 -16.37 5.64
N GLY A 301 15.84 -15.85 5.01
CA GLY A 301 15.79 -14.47 4.52
C GLY A 301 16.03 -13.43 5.63
N ASN A 302 15.69 -13.76 6.87
CA ASN A 302 15.91 -12.90 8.03
C ASN A 302 17.39 -12.75 8.42
N THR A 303 18.29 -13.48 7.78
CA THR A 303 19.76 -13.37 7.94
C THR A 303 20.30 -11.95 7.73
N LEU A 304 19.70 -11.23 6.77
CA LEU A 304 19.85 -9.79 6.54
C LEU A 304 18.46 -9.13 6.45
N GLY A 305 17.52 -9.64 7.26
CA GLY A 305 16.16 -9.10 7.36
C GLY A 305 16.10 -7.80 8.16
N PHE A 306 14.89 -7.34 8.46
CA PHE A 306 14.67 -6.04 9.10
C PHE A 306 15.28 -5.97 10.49
N GLY A 307 15.08 -7.00 11.33
CA GLY A 307 15.64 -7.03 12.68
C GLY A 307 17.16 -7.15 12.69
N MET A 308 17.73 -7.99 11.81
CA MET A 308 19.20 -8.16 11.75
C MET A 308 19.88 -6.92 11.19
N THR A 309 19.25 -6.22 10.25
CA THR A 309 19.77 -4.95 9.73
C THR A 309 19.67 -3.87 10.81
N PHE A 310 18.55 -3.80 11.53
CA PHE A 310 18.40 -2.86 12.64
C PHE A 310 19.46 -3.04 13.73
N LEU A 311 19.71 -4.28 14.16
CA LEU A 311 20.75 -4.59 15.15
C LEU A 311 22.17 -4.25 14.63
N HIS A 312 22.40 -4.39 13.33
CA HIS A 312 23.66 -4.03 12.68
C HIS A 312 23.87 -2.52 12.72
N GLU A 313 22.87 -1.74 12.27
CA GLU A 313 22.92 -0.28 12.32
C GLU A 313 23.04 0.26 13.75
N LEU A 314 22.40 -0.40 14.72
CA LEU A 314 22.56 -0.04 16.13
C LEU A 314 24.03 -0.05 16.56
N HIS A 315 24.85 -1.00 16.12
CA HIS A 315 26.27 -1.05 16.48
C HIS A 315 27.10 0.13 15.94
N HIS A 316 26.65 0.79 14.88
CA HIS A 316 27.27 2.00 14.34
C HIS A 316 26.89 3.26 15.12
N THR A 317 25.85 3.21 15.95
CA THR A 317 25.48 4.38 16.77
C THR A 317 26.50 4.60 17.88
N THR A 318 26.60 5.86 18.33
CA THR A 318 27.50 6.24 19.43
C THR A 318 27.21 5.47 20.72
N ILE A 319 25.96 5.07 20.96
CA ILE A 319 25.59 4.28 22.14
C ILE A 319 25.70 2.76 21.92
N GLY A 320 25.69 2.29 20.67
CA GLY A 320 25.82 0.88 20.30
C GLY A 320 27.26 0.39 20.14
N GLY A 321 28.24 1.29 20.25
CA GLY A 321 29.67 0.97 20.34
C GLY A 321 30.55 1.69 19.33
N ASP A 322 29.97 2.52 18.44
CA ASP A 322 30.69 3.29 17.41
C ASP A 322 31.63 2.41 16.56
N TYR A 323 31.17 1.19 16.27
CA TYR A 323 31.93 0.25 15.48
C TYR A 323 31.90 0.65 14.00
N HIS A 324 32.95 0.28 13.28
CA HIS A 324 33.10 0.58 11.87
C HIS A 324 33.11 -0.70 11.04
N ASP A 325 32.54 -0.64 9.85
CA ASP A 325 32.55 -1.75 8.91
C ASP A 325 33.95 -2.03 8.36
N SER A 326 34.23 -3.30 8.07
CA SER A 326 35.52 -3.67 7.50
C SER A 326 35.71 -3.05 6.10
N THR A 327 36.86 -2.41 5.91
CA THR A 327 37.30 -1.89 4.62
C THR A 327 38.11 -2.91 3.83
N GLU A 328 38.46 -4.05 4.43
CA GLU A 328 39.26 -5.11 3.82
C GLU A 328 38.54 -5.73 2.61
N LEU A 329 39.32 -6.31 1.68
CA LEU A 329 38.77 -6.98 0.50
C LEU A 329 38.09 -8.31 0.89
N PHE A 330 38.67 -9.01 1.87
CA PHE A 330 38.11 -10.20 2.49
C PHE A 330 38.19 -10.06 4.00
N GLY A 331 37.05 -10.11 4.68
CA GLY A 331 36.96 -9.97 6.13
C GLY A 331 35.55 -9.55 6.56
N THR A 332 35.25 -9.76 7.83
CA THR A 332 33.95 -9.47 8.46
C THR A 332 33.98 -8.13 9.20
N GLY A 333 35.01 -7.90 10.00
CA GLY A 333 35.10 -6.75 10.88
C GLY A 333 34.19 -6.84 12.11
N PRO A 334 34.35 -5.91 13.06
CA PRO A 334 33.79 -6.05 14.41
C PRO A 334 32.26 -6.10 14.44
N VAL A 335 31.59 -5.35 13.55
CA VAL A 335 30.13 -5.37 13.49
C VAL A 335 29.64 -6.73 13.01
N VAL A 336 30.18 -7.25 11.91
CA VAL A 336 29.76 -8.55 11.39
C VAL A 336 30.12 -9.68 12.36
N ASP A 337 31.24 -9.59 13.07
CA ASP A 337 31.63 -10.55 14.10
C ASP A 337 30.58 -10.60 15.23
N ASN A 338 30.14 -9.44 15.72
CA ASN A 338 29.04 -9.36 16.70
C ASN A 338 27.73 -9.94 16.14
N MET A 339 27.41 -9.63 14.87
CA MET A 339 26.21 -10.18 14.24
C MET A 339 26.30 -11.70 14.05
N ASN A 340 27.49 -12.26 13.81
CA ASN A 340 27.69 -13.71 13.68
C ASN A 340 27.52 -14.43 15.02
N ILE A 341 27.82 -13.80 16.17
CA ILE A 341 27.48 -14.34 17.49
C ILE A 341 25.96 -14.54 17.59
N ILE A 342 25.18 -13.52 17.21
CA ILE A 342 23.70 -13.57 17.22
C ILE A 342 23.20 -14.69 16.30
N ARG A 343 23.70 -14.75 15.05
CA ARG A 343 23.33 -15.82 14.10
C ARG A 343 23.64 -17.20 14.63
N ASN A 344 24.82 -17.38 15.24
CA ASN A 344 25.24 -18.66 15.80
C ASN A 344 24.37 -19.11 16.98
N GLU A 345 23.89 -18.18 17.82
CA GLU A 345 22.91 -18.49 18.86
C GLU A 345 21.56 -18.94 18.28
N LEU A 346 21.07 -18.26 17.24
CA LEU A 346 19.84 -18.64 16.54
C LEU A 346 19.99 -19.99 15.82
N ASN A 347 21.12 -20.24 15.15
CA ASN A 347 21.40 -21.51 14.47
C ASN A 347 21.37 -22.70 15.44
N LYS A 348 21.85 -22.53 16.68
CA LYS A 348 21.77 -23.56 17.73
C LYS A 348 20.34 -23.91 18.13
N GLN A 349 19.39 -23.01 17.91
CA GLN A 349 17.95 -23.23 18.14
C GLN A 349 17.25 -23.89 16.94
N GLY A 350 17.96 -24.15 15.84
CA GLY A 350 17.44 -24.85 14.67
C GLY A 350 17.12 -23.95 13.47
N PHE A 351 17.34 -22.64 13.58
CA PHE A 351 17.27 -21.73 12.44
C PHE A 351 18.49 -21.89 11.52
N ASN A 352 18.44 -21.28 10.33
CA ASN A 352 19.54 -21.32 9.37
C ASN A 352 19.91 -19.90 8.92
N TYR A 353 20.44 -19.10 9.85
CA TYR A 353 20.94 -17.76 9.60
C TYR A 353 22.32 -17.75 8.91
N GLY A 354 22.96 -18.91 8.75
CA GLY A 354 24.33 -19.01 8.24
C GLY A 354 25.35 -18.23 9.09
N GLU A 355 26.51 -17.97 8.50
CA GLU A 355 27.59 -17.19 9.09
C GLU A 355 28.19 -16.29 8.00
N ARG A 356 28.10 -14.96 8.16
CA ARG A 356 28.62 -14.05 7.14
C ARG A 356 30.14 -14.06 7.19
N LEU A 357 30.79 -14.53 6.14
CA LEU A 357 32.26 -14.64 6.11
C LEU A 357 32.94 -13.49 5.37
N ASN A 358 32.16 -12.59 4.77
CA ASN A 358 32.67 -11.37 4.16
C ASN A 358 31.67 -10.23 4.32
N TYR A 359 32.15 -9.06 4.73
CA TYR A 359 31.34 -7.85 4.76
C TYR A 359 31.03 -7.39 3.34
N LYS A 360 32.05 -7.11 2.53
CA LYS A 360 31.81 -6.62 1.16
C LYS A 360 31.11 -7.69 0.31
N ALA A 361 30.06 -7.27 -0.39
CA ALA A 361 29.49 -8.08 -1.46
C ALA A 361 30.55 -8.26 -2.56
N ILE A 362 30.69 -9.47 -3.07
CA ILE A 362 31.64 -9.80 -4.13
C ILE A 362 30.89 -9.67 -5.46
N HIS A 363 31.44 -8.83 -6.35
CA HIS A 363 30.88 -8.62 -7.68
C HIS A 363 31.14 -9.84 -8.58
N THR A 364 30.08 -10.43 -9.12
CA THR A 364 30.14 -11.55 -10.06
C THR A 364 29.31 -11.27 -11.30
N LYS A 365 29.44 -12.11 -12.34
CA LYS A 365 28.59 -12.03 -13.54
C LYS A 365 27.10 -12.24 -13.23
N GLU A 366 26.79 -12.92 -12.13
CA GLU A 366 25.43 -13.21 -11.71
C GLU A 366 24.85 -12.15 -10.76
N GLY A 367 25.62 -11.11 -10.40
CA GLY A 367 25.24 -10.05 -9.48
C GLY A 367 26.16 -9.95 -8.27
N ASN A 368 25.74 -9.16 -7.29
CA ASN A 368 26.50 -8.92 -6.06
C ASN A 368 26.18 -10.02 -5.04
N ILE A 369 27.20 -10.73 -4.54
CA ILE A 369 26.98 -11.91 -3.69
C ILE A 369 27.66 -11.74 -2.34
N ILE A 370 26.92 -12.00 -1.26
CA ILE A 370 27.40 -12.02 0.12
C ILE A 370 27.44 -13.49 0.60
N PRO A 371 28.61 -14.06 0.91
CA PRO A 371 28.71 -15.45 1.33
C PRO A 371 28.36 -15.65 2.82
N PHE A 372 27.54 -16.68 3.09
CA PHE A 372 27.07 -17.08 4.41
C PHE A 372 27.55 -18.47 4.85
N ASN A 373 28.46 -19.09 4.08
CA ASN A 373 29.23 -20.25 4.50
C ASN A 373 30.52 -20.38 3.69
N GLU A 374 31.41 -21.28 4.13
CA GLU A 374 32.71 -21.50 3.49
C GLU A 374 32.58 -21.98 2.04
N SER A 375 31.56 -22.78 1.73
CA SER A 375 31.31 -23.25 0.37
C SER A 375 31.07 -22.07 -0.58
N ALA A 376 30.25 -21.10 -0.19
CA ALA A 376 29.98 -19.91 -1.00
C ALA A 376 31.22 -19.00 -1.10
N LEU A 377 31.91 -18.76 0.02
CA LEU A 377 33.12 -17.92 0.03
C LEU A 377 34.22 -18.52 -0.86
N THR A 378 34.42 -19.82 -0.81
CA THR A 378 35.40 -20.55 -1.63
C THR A 378 35.06 -20.41 -3.11
N SER A 379 33.80 -20.64 -3.51
CA SER A 379 33.37 -20.44 -4.89
C SER A 379 33.67 -19.02 -5.39
N LEU A 380 33.41 -18.00 -4.55
CA LEU A 380 33.69 -16.61 -4.91
C LEU A 380 35.19 -16.30 -5.02
N LYS A 381 36.02 -16.81 -4.10
CA LYS A 381 37.48 -16.60 -4.13
C LYS A 381 38.14 -17.19 -5.37
N TYR A 382 37.64 -18.34 -5.85
CA TYR A 382 38.20 -19.04 -7.00
C TYR A 382 37.41 -18.78 -8.30
N ASN A 383 36.46 -17.84 -8.30
CA ASN A 383 35.63 -17.50 -9.45
C ASN A 383 34.97 -18.73 -10.11
N SER A 384 34.49 -19.67 -9.28
CA SER A 384 33.83 -20.90 -9.70
C SER A 384 32.31 -20.82 -9.47
N SER A 385 31.57 -21.75 -10.06
CA SER A 385 30.11 -21.79 -9.89
C SER A 385 29.71 -22.08 -8.44
N MET A 386 28.56 -21.56 -8.03
CA MET A 386 28.00 -21.83 -6.71
C MET A 386 27.60 -23.30 -6.59
N GLY A 387 28.21 -24.00 -5.64
CA GLY A 387 27.86 -25.38 -5.34
C GLY A 387 26.46 -25.51 -4.71
N LYS A 388 25.86 -26.71 -4.77
CA LYS A 388 24.54 -27.00 -4.17
C LYS A 388 24.45 -26.75 -2.65
N LYS A 389 25.60 -26.72 -1.96
CA LYS A 389 25.71 -26.45 -0.52
C LYS A 389 26.06 -24.99 -0.22
N ALA A 390 26.18 -24.12 -1.23
CA ALA A 390 26.52 -22.71 -1.03
C ALA A 390 25.36 -21.96 -0.39
N HIS A 391 25.66 -21.22 0.68
CA HIS A 391 24.72 -20.37 1.38
C HIS A 391 25.14 -18.92 1.14
N TYR A 392 24.27 -18.12 0.54
CA TYR A 392 24.60 -16.74 0.16
C TYR A 392 23.37 -15.86 0.02
N ILE A 393 23.58 -14.55 -0.02
CA ILE A 393 22.56 -13.57 -0.38
C ILE A 393 23.00 -12.85 -1.65
N LYS A 394 22.14 -12.85 -2.66
CA LYS A 394 22.32 -12.11 -3.91
C LYS A 394 21.64 -10.74 -3.79
N THR A 395 22.40 -9.67 -3.89
CA THR A 395 21.88 -8.31 -3.89
C THR A 395 21.87 -7.75 -5.32
N LYS A 396 20.92 -6.85 -5.60
CA LYS A 396 20.87 -6.14 -6.88
C LYS A 396 21.98 -5.10 -6.99
#